data_AF-A0AAU3NN18-F1
#
_entry.id   AF-A0AAU3NN18-F1
#
_cell.length_a   1.000
_cell.length_b   1.000
_cell.length_c   1.000
_cell.angle_alpha   90.00
_cell.angle_beta   90.00
_cell.angle_gamma   90.00
#
_symmetry.space_group_name_H-M   'P 1'
#
loop_
_entity.id
_entity.type
_entity.pdbx_description
1 polymer ?
#
loop_
_entity_poly.entity_id
_entity_poly.type
_entity_poly.pdbx_seq_one_letter_code
_entity_poly.pdbx_strand_id
1 'polypeptide(L)'
;MASATSTTQLTGSRSAAADAAAVPAAIPGTTPSPGSGASRTPTAPPAGVLRLGNLNWPYTHQLPNAARVRHAVSLDETRRPYREFLVTPRPEPLQDTAEEVWFAGVHSDVGGTFAHAENAPLLSTIPLKWITDGVTHDLDFRPGASLEDCAVTEEFASAPVHDNGPLWILAGRRSRPVPEGASLHAGVRLRRERDPRYRSDLPDPREPGRWADPDWTKPAQSSGG
;
A
#
# COMPACT_ATOMS: atom_id res chain seq x y z
N MET A 1 43.20 -19.42 -12.61
CA MET A 1 42.84 -18.04 -12.99
C MET A 1 41.39 -17.82 -12.57
N ALA A 2 41.15 -16.86 -11.68
CA ALA A 2 39.88 -16.64 -11.01
C ALA A 2 38.88 -15.92 -11.91
N SER A 3 37.63 -16.40 -11.95
CA SER A 3 36.51 -15.74 -12.65
C SER A 3 35.86 -14.74 -11.70
N ALA A 4 35.72 -13.50 -12.14
CA ALA A 4 35.11 -12.40 -11.40
C ALA A 4 33.58 -12.44 -11.52
N THR A 5 32.90 -12.69 -10.40
CA THR A 5 31.44 -12.61 -10.28
C THR A 5 31.05 -11.14 -10.09
N SER A 6 30.46 -10.50 -11.11
CA SER A 6 29.97 -9.12 -10.99
C SER A 6 28.62 -9.10 -10.26
N THR A 7 28.66 -8.70 -8.98
CA THR A 7 27.49 -8.34 -8.18
C THR A 7 27.03 -6.95 -8.60
N THR A 8 25.86 -6.83 -9.21
CA THR A 8 25.23 -5.52 -9.45
C THR A 8 24.29 -5.22 -8.29
N GLN A 9 24.72 -4.35 -7.38
CA GLN A 9 23.84 -3.69 -6.42
C GLN A 9 22.97 -2.68 -7.16
N LEU A 10 21.65 -2.81 -7.04
CA LEU A 10 20.72 -1.73 -7.38
C LEU A 10 20.53 -0.84 -6.15
N THR A 11 21.24 0.28 -6.11
CA THR A 11 20.91 1.44 -5.28
C THR A 11 19.79 2.23 -5.99
N GLY A 12 18.55 1.99 -5.58
CA GLY A 12 17.37 2.67 -6.11
C GLY A 12 16.78 3.66 -5.12
N SER A 13 16.84 4.95 -5.47
CA SER A 13 16.12 6.04 -4.81
C SER A 13 14.62 5.75 -4.73
N ARG A 14 14.07 5.67 -3.51
CA ARG A 14 12.64 5.50 -3.27
C ARG A 14 11.91 6.83 -3.48
N SER A 15 11.10 6.91 -4.52
CA SER A 15 10.12 7.98 -4.70
C SER A 15 8.77 7.37 -5.12
N ALA A 16 7.78 7.56 -4.25
CA ALA A 16 6.33 7.56 -4.49
C ALA A 16 5.73 6.44 -5.36
N ALA A 17 5.59 5.24 -4.78
CA ALA A 17 4.55 4.28 -5.14
C ALA A 17 4.51 3.17 -4.06
N ALA A 18 3.88 3.46 -2.92
CA ALA A 18 3.71 2.46 -1.85
C ALA A 18 2.26 2.47 -1.35
N ASP A 19 1.28 2.49 -2.26
CA ASP A 19 -0.13 2.30 -1.90
C ASP A 19 -0.71 1.00 -2.51
N ALA A 20 -0.09 0.44 -3.55
CA ALA A 20 -0.63 -0.74 -4.26
C ALA A 20 0.44 -1.82 -4.45
N ALA A 21 0.11 -3.05 -4.09
CA ALA A 21 0.82 -4.25 -4.52
C ALA A 21 0.04 -4.90 -5.67
N ALA A 22 0.71 -5.14 -6.80
CA ALA A 22 0.12 -5.84 -7.94
C ALA A 22 1.02 -7.01 -8.31
N VAL A 23 0.45 -8.22 -8.37
CA VAL A 23 1.15 -9.40 -8.86
C VAL A 23 0.98 -9.44 -10.37
N PRO A 24 2.06 -9.39 -11.17
CA PRO A 24 1.96 -9.44 -12.62
C PRO A 24 1.44 -10.80 -13.08
N ALA A 25 0.62 -10.84 -14.13
CA ALA A 25 0.27 -12.09 -14.77
C ALA A 25 1.51 -12.71 -15.44
N ALA A 26 1.74 -14.01 -15.21
CA ALA A 26 2.77 -14.75 -15.93
C ALA A 26 2.40 -14.79 -17.42
N ILE A 27 3.28 -14.29 -18.29
CA ILE A 27 3.14 -14.44 -19.74
C ILE A 27 3.74 -15.81 -20.10
N PRO A 28 2.96 -16.80 -20.55
CA PRO A 28 3.54 -18.05 -21.00
C PRO A 28 4.25 -17.85 -22.35
N GLY A 29 5.56 -18.16 -22.39
CA GLY A 29 6.25 -18.52 -23.64
C GLY A 29 7.04 -17.45 -24.39
N THR A 30 7.80 -16.57 -23.71
CA THR A 30 8.77 -15.71 -24.43
C THR A 30 10.17 -15.87 -23.87
N THR A 31 11.03 -16.56 -24.62
CA THR A 31 12.48 -16.53 -24.43
C THR A 31 13.04 -15.19 -24.96
N PRO A 32 13.84 -14.45 -24.20
CA PRO A 32 14.50 -13.26 -24.73
C PRO A 32 15.76 -13.67 -25.52
N SER A 33 15.82 -13.26 -26.78
CA SER A 33 17.02 -13.30 -27.63
C SER A 33 17.91 -12.08 -27.32
N PRO A 34 19.26 -12.18 -27.37
CA PRO A 34 20.13 -11.10 -26.96
C PRO A 34 20.29 -10.06 -28.09
N GLY A 35 19.86 -8.84 -27.83
CA GLY A 35 19.97 -7.70 -28.74
C GLY A 35 20.79 -6.56 -28.14
N SER A 36 21.82 -6.17 -28.87
CA SER A 36 22.86 -5.16 -28.64
C SER A 36 22.44 -3.82 -27.99
N GLY A 37 23.41 -3.21 -27.31
CA GLY A 37 23.24 -2.04 -26.47
C GLY A 37 23.14 -0.68 -27.17
N ALA A 38 22.60 0.28 -26.42
CA ALA A 38 22.89 1.70 -26.53
C ALA A 38 22.58 2.34 -25.17
N SER A 39 23.60 2.61 -24.38
CA SER A 39 23.49 3.39 -23.15
C SER A 39 23.24 4.85 -23.52
N ARG A 40 22.01 5.31 -23.33
CA ARG A 40 21.69 6.74 -23.35
C ARG A 40 21.38 7.15 -21.92
N THR A 41 22.31 7.87 -21.30
CA THR A 41 22.13 8.47 -19.98
C THR A 41 20.93 9.42 -20.04
N PRO A 42 19.92 9.32 -19.14
CA PRO A 42 18.91 10.35 -19.02
C PRO A 42 19.55 11.56 -18.33
N THR A 43 19.92 12.56 -19.12
CA THR A 43 20.20 13.91 -18.60
C THR A 43 18.91 14.45 -18.00
N ALA A 44 18.84 14.51 -16.67
CA ALA A 44 17.76 15.21 -15.98
C ALA A 44 17.91 16.72 -16.23
N PRO A 45 16.89 17.43 -16.75
CA PRO A 45 16.94 18.88 -16.85
C PRO A 45 16.94 19.49 -15.44
N PRO A 46 17.58 20.67 -15.24
CA PRO A 46 17.63 21.32 -13.94
C PRO A 46 16.23 21.67 -13.46
N ALA A 47 15.96 21.32 -12.20
CA ALA A 47 14.70 21.57 -11.52
C ALA A 47 14.40 23.07 -11.43
N GLY A 48 13.48 23.54 -12.27
CA GLY A 48 12.87 24.87 -12.23
C GLY A 48 11.40 24.76 -11.86
N VAL A 49 11.10 25.13 -10.61
CA VAL A 49 9.91 25.82 -10.07
C VAL A 49 8.61 25.80 -10.91
N LEU A 50 7.52 25.32 -10.27
CA LEU A 50 6.09 25.49 -10.61
C LEU A 50 5.57 24.75 -11.86
N ARG A 51 5.23 23.47 -11.71
CA ARG A 51 4.14 22.84 -12.48
C ARG A 51 3.12 22.21 -11.52
N LEU A 52 2.24 23.05 -10.98
CA LEU A 52 1.06 22.65 -10.21
C LEU A 52 -0.02 22.12 -11.17
N GLY A 53 0.27 21.01 -11.84
CA GLY A 53 -0.70 20.31 -12.68
C GLY A 53 -1.25 19.10 -11.93
N ASN A 54 -2.56 18.88 -12.04
CA ASN A 54 -3.14 17.58 -11.71
C ASN A 54 -2.45 16.54 -12.56
N LEU A 55 -1.55 15.85 -11.90
CA LEU A 55 -0.74 14.77 -12.40
C LEU A 55 -1.75 13.62 -12.59
N ASN A 56 -2.23 13.47 -13.83
CA ASN A 56 -3.26 12.51 -14.24
C ASN A 56 -2.62 11.50 -15.18
N TRP A 57 -2.45 10.27 -14.72
CA TRP A 57 -1.94 9.17 -15.52
C TRP A 57 -3.14 8.35 -15.95
N PRO A 58 -3.60 8.53 -17.20
CA PRO A 58 -4.73 7.76 -17.68
C PRO A 58 -4.35 6.27 -17.65
N TYR A 59 -5.32 5.43 -17.29
CA TYR A 59 -5.25 3.96 -17.28
C TYR A 59 -4.48 3.28 -16.12
N THR A 60 -3.77 4.01 -15.24
CA THR A 60 -3.02 3.37 -14.12
C THR A 60 -3.94 2.68 -13.09
N HIS A 61 -5.22 3.05 -13.02
CA HIS A 61 -6.23 2.49 -12.12
C HIS A 61 -6.96 1.26 -12.68
N GLN A 62 -6.70 0.86 -13.93
CA GLN A 62 -7.38 -0.27 -14.58
C GLN A 62 -6.62 -1.59 -14.43
N LEU A 63 -5.28 -1.51 -14.29
CA LEU A 63 -4.37 -2.64 -14.04
C LEU A 63 -4.75 -3.96 -14.77
N PRO A 64 -5.00 -3.96 -16.10
CA PRO A 64 -5.54 -5.13 -16.79
C PRO A 64 -4.59 -6.34 -16.79
N ASN A 65 -3.28 -6.09 -16.70
CA ASN A 65 -2.23 -7.12 -16.75
C ASN A 65 -1.86 -7.68 -15.36
N ALA A 66 -2.48 -7.18 -14.28
CA ALA A 66 -2.26 -7.73 -12.95
C ALA A 66 -3.12 -8.98 -12.75
N ALA A 67 -2.54 -10.08 -12.28
CA ALA A 67 -3.28 -11.29 -11.92
C ALA A 67 -4.08 -11.06 -10.63
N ARG A 68 -3.47 -10.41 -9.64
CA ARG A 68 -4.09 -10.01 -8.38
C ARG A 68 -3.63 -8.60 -8.00
N VAL A 69 -4.53 -7.82 -7.40
CA VAL A 69 -4.28 -6.46 -6.93
C VAL A 69 -4.70 -6.36 -5.48
N ARG A 70 -3.81 -5.84 -4.63
CA ARG A 70 -4.11 -5.40 -3.27
C ARG A 70 -3.75 -3.93 -3.12
N HIS A 71 -4.74 -3.12 -2.82
CA HIS A 71 -4.60 -1.66 -2.72
C HIS A 71 -4.94 -1.22 -1.30
N ALA A 72 -3.96 -0.66 -0.60
CA ALA A 72 -4.12 -0.14 0.75
C ALA A 72 -4.28 1.38 0.69
N VAL A 73 -5.44 1.89 1.14
CA VAL A 73 -5.80 3.30 1.02
C VAL A 73 -5.77 3.99 2.39
N SER A 74 -5.15 5.16 2.48
CA SER A 74 -5.10 5.97 3.71
C SER A 74 -6.39 6.77 3.96
N LEU A 75 -6.96 6.67 5.16
CA LEU A 75 -8.15 7.42 5.59
C LEU A 75 -7.84 8.86 5.98
N ASP A 76 -6.74 9.10 6.69
CA ASP A 76 -6.48 10.39 7.36
C ASP A 76 -5.60 11.34 6.54
N GLU A 77 -5.32 10.97 5.29
CA GLU A 77 -4.58 11.83 4.38
C GLU A 77 -5.41 13.06 4.00
N THR A 78 -4.90 14.25 4.36
CA THR A 78 -5.59 15.52 4.15
C THR A 78 -4.90 16.45 3.16
N ARG A 79 -3.68 16.10 2.71
CA ARG A 79 -2.91 16.94 1.79
C ARG A 79 -3.54 16.88 0.40
N ARG A 80 -3.96 18.04 -0.14
CA ARG A 80 -4.61 18.14 -1.46
C ARG A 80 -3.87 17.46 -2.63
N PRO A 81 -2.52 17.46 -2.70
CA PRO A 81 -1.80 16.76 -3.77
C PRO A 81 -1.94 15.24 -3.74
N TYR A 82 -2.29 14.65 -2.58
CA TYR A 82 -2.35 13.20 -2.36
C TYR A 82 -3.79 12.68 -2.51
N ARG A 83 -4.37 12.91 -3.69
CA ARG A 83 -5.70 12.39 -4.02
C ARG A 83 -5.70 10.87 -4.12
N GLU A 84 -6.80 10.29 -3.67
CA GLU A 84 -7.08 8.86 -3.72
C GLU A 84 -7.18 8.45 -5.17
N PHE A 85 -6.44 7.41 -5.53
CA PHE A 85 -6.46 6.86 -6.88
C PHE A 85 -7.00 5.43 -6.79
N LEU A 86 -8.31 5.30 -6.65
CA LEU A 86 -8.98 4.03 -6.39
C LEU A 86 -8.90 3.11 -7.62
N VAL A 87 -8.84 1.80 -7.36
CA VAL A 87 -8.81 0.78 -8.41
C VAL A 87 -10.19 0.71 -9.08
N THR A 88 -10.20 0.70 -10.41
CA THR A 88 -11.46 0.55 -11.16
C THR A 88 -11.98 -0.87 -10.96
N PRO A 89 -13.30 -1.06 -10.74
CA PRO A 89 -13.90 -2.38 -10.80
C PRO A 89 -13.48 -3.10 -12.08
N ARG A 90 -12.92 -4.31 -11.93
CA ARG A 90 -12.41 -5.11 -13.05
C ARG A 90 -13.56 -5.89 -13.68
N PRO A 91 -13.58 -6.11 -15.01
CA PRO A 91 -14.61 -6.93 -15.66
C PRO A 91 -14.45 -8.43 -15.33
N GLU A 92 -15.49 -9.23 -15.58
CA GLU A 92 -15.37 -10.70 -15.58
C GLU A 92 -14.24 -11.17 -16.52
N PRO A 93 -13.45 -12.21 -16.16
CA PRO A 93 -13.52 -13.04 -14.96
C PRO A 93 -12.67 -12.52 -13.78
N LEU A 94 -12.23 -11.26 -13.82
CA LEU A 94 -11.23 -10.69 -12.91
C LEU A 94 -11.84 -9.87 -11.76
N GLN A 95 -13.17 -9.86 -11.60
CA GLN A 95 -13.88 -9.06 -10.60
C GLN A 95 -13.32 -9.23 -9.18
N ASP A 96 -13.12 -10.48 -8.76
CA ASP A 96 -12.67 -10.82 -7.39
C ASP A 96 -11.15 -10.80 -7.21
N THR A 97 -10.39 -10.34 -8.23
CA THR A 97 -8.92 -10.33 -8.18
C THR A 97 -8.34 -9.02 -7.68
N ALA A 98 -9.17 -8.01 -7.41
CA ALA A 98 -8.76 -6.72 -6.88
C ALA A 98 -9.41 -6.48 -5.51
N GLU A 99 -8.57 -6.36 -4.49
CA GLU A 99 -8.99 -6.04 -3.13
C GLU A 99 -8.47 -4.64 -2.77
N GLU A 100 -9.39 -3.71 -2.51
CA GLU A 100 -9.07 -2.36 -2.04
C GLU A 100 -9.60 -2.19 -0.62
N VAL A 101 -8.69 -1.92 0.32
CA VAL A 101 -9.01 -1.81 1.74
C VAL A 101 -8.47 -0.51 2.30
N TRP A 102 -9.28 0.16 3.12
CA TRP A 102 -8.98 1.45 3.71
C TRP A 102 -8.47 1.28 5.15
N PHE A 103 -7.35 1.94 5.46
CA PHE A 103 -6.61 1.85 6.71
C PHE A 103 -6.54 3.21 7.42
N ALA A 104 -6.42 3.17 8.75
CA ALA A 104 -6.21 4.36 9.56
C ALA A 104 -4.79 4.93 9.34
N GLY A 105 -4.66 6.26 9.40
CA GLY A 105 -3.40 6.97 9.22
C GLY A 105 -3.28 7.75 7.91
N VAL A 106 -2.21 8.55 7.82
CA VAL A 106 -1.84 9.30 6.60
C VAL A 106 -1.12 8.39 5.60
N HIS A 107 -0.77 8.90 4.40
CA HIS A 107 -0.12 8.09 3.36
C HIS A 107 1.11 7.30 3.86
N SER A 108 1.96 7.90 4.68
CA SER A 108 3.14 7.24 5.25
C SER A 108 2.86 6.29 6.42
N ASP A 109 1.70 6.43 7.07
CA ASP A 109 1.19 5.44 8.04
C ASP A 109 0.65 4.20 7.34
N VAL A 110 0.35 4.27 6.04
CA VAL A 110 -0.07 3.10 5.25
C VAL A 110 1.11 2.52 4.46
N GLY A 111 1.83 3.36 3.73
CA GLY A 111 2.94 2.95 2.86
C GLY A 111 4.27 2.71 3.58
N GLY A 112 4.40 3.15 4.84
CA GLY A 112 5.58 2.93 5.68
C GLY A 112 6.79 3.76 5.26
N THR A 113 7.04 4.87 5.95
CA THR A 113 8.28 5.66 5.78
C THR A 113 8.71 6.43 7.03
N PHE A 114 7.94 6.39 8.12
CA PHE A 114 8.27 7.15 9.32
C PHE A 114 9.46 6.53 10.06
N ALA A 115 10.09 7.32 10.91
CA ALA A 115 11.09 6.85 11.84
C ALA A 115 10.41 6.56 13.18
N HIS A 116 10.84 5.50 13.86
CA HIS A 116 10.16 5.02 15.06
C HIS A 116 11.17 4.39 16.01
N ALA A 117 10.83 4.35 17.30
CA ALA A 117 11.56 3.56 18.25
C ALA A 117 11.40 2.06 17.94
N GLU A 118 12.42 1.28 18.25
CA GLU A 118 12.35 -0.19 18.14
C GLU A 118 11.15 -0.70 18.97
N ASN A 119 10.35 -1.58 18.36
CA ASN A 119 9.14 -2.20 18.95
C ASN A 119 7.97 -1.25 19.27
N ALA A 120 8.00 0.01 18.83
CA ALA A 120 6.82 0.87 18.94
C ALA A 120 5.70 0.36 18.00
N PRO A 121 4.42 0.38 18.43
CA PRO A 121 3.31 0.01 17.56
C PRO A 121 3.13 1.05 16.45
N LEU A 122 3.05 0.59 15.20
CA LEU A 122 2.97 1.43 14.01
C LEU A 122 1.76 1.09 13.18
N LEU A 123 1.03 2.11 12.73
CA LEU A 123 -0.11 1.92 11.85
C LEU A 123 0.31 1.19 10.56
N SER A 124 1.52 1.42 10.05
CA SER A 124 2.02 0.82 8.80
C SER A 124 2.29 -0.67 8.87
N THR A 125 2.44 -1.24 10.07
CA THR A 125 2.64 -2.69 10.22
C THR A 125 1.36 -3.45 9.87
N ILE A 126 0.18 -2.87 10.10
CA ILE A 126 -1.11 -3.48 9.77
C ILE A 126 -1.30 -3.68 8.25
N PRO A 127 -1.24 -2.65 7.39
CA PRO A 127 -1.36 -2.83 5.94
C PRO A 127 -0.21 -3.65 5.37
N LEU A 128 1.01 -3.55 5.93
CA LEU A 128 2.12 -4.41 5.51
C LEU A 128 1.80 -5.88 5.74
N LYS A 129 1.32 -6.25 6.94
CA LYS A 129 0.88 -7.62 7.22
C LYS A 129 -0.24 -8.05 6.28
N TRP A 130 -1.28 -7.23 6.11
CA TRP A 130 -2.40 -7.53 5.23
C TRP A 130 -1.98 -7.77 3.77
N ILE A 131 -1.06 -6.97 3.23
CA ILE A 131 -0.51 -7.21 1.89
C ILE A 131 0.25 -8.54 1.87
N THR A 132 1.15 -8.75 2.83
CA THR A 132 2.07 -9.88 2.85
C THR A 132 1.33 -11.21 3.00
N ASP A 133 0.40 -11.31 3.96
CA ASP A 133 -0.47 -12.46 4.14
C ASP A 133 -1.32 -12.73 2.90
N GLY A 134 -1.72 -11.66 2.21
CA GLY A 134 -2.51 -11.72 0.99
C GLY A 134 -1.84 -12.29 -0.24
N VAL A 135 -0.51 -12.16 -0.31
CA VAL A 135 0.30 -12.55 -1.46
C VAL A 135 1.25 -13.70 -1.13
N THR A 136 1.23 -14.22 0.09
CA THR A 136 2.10 -15.33 0.54
C THR A 136 1.95 -16.60 -0.28
N HIS A 137 0.84 -16.77 -0.99
CA HIS A 137 0.60 -17.90 -1.88
C HIS A 137 1.04 -17.65 -3.32
N ASP A 138 1.27 -16.39 -3.69
CA ASP A 138 1.57 -15.96 -5.05
C ASP A 138 3.05 -15.54 -5.23
N LEU A 139 3.74 -15.21 -4.14
CA LEU A 139 5.11 -14.67 -4.14
C LEU A 139 6.02 -15.43 -3.18
N ASP A 140 7.25 -15.68 -3.64
CA ASP A 140 8.31 -16.24 -2.80
C ASP A 140 8.94 -15.15 -1.91
N PHE A 141 8.91 -15.37 -0.61
CA PHE A 141 9.58 -14.52 0.37
C PHE A 141 11.00 -15.01 0.64
N ARG A 142 11.92 -14.07 0.88
CA ARG A 142 13.28 -14.43 1.29
C ARG A 142 13.22 -15.19 2.62
N PRO A 143 13.94 -16.33 2.76
CA PRO A 143 14.04 -17.02 4.03
C PRO A 143 14.54 -16.07 5.13
N GLY A 144 13.81 -16.00 6.25
CA GLY A 144 14.13 -15.10 7.37
C GLY A 144 13.70 -13.63 7.20
N ALA A 145 13.11 -13.23 6.06
CA ALA A 145 12.27 -12.03 6.01
C ALA A 145 10.96 -12.40 6.71
N SER A 146 10.94 -12.30 8.03
CA SER A 146 9.94 -13.00 8.83
C SER A 146 8.57 -12.32 8.71
N LEU A 147 7.55 -13.12 8.46
CA LEU A 147 6.15 -12.76 8.76
C LEU A 147 5.97 -12.51 10.26
N GLU A 148 6.87 -13.04 11.10
CA GLU A 148 6.90 -12.84 12.55
C GLU A 148 7.20 -11.37 12.93
N ASP A 149 8.00 -10.65 12.13
CA ASP A 149 8.23 -9.21 12.28
C ASP A 149 6.98 -8.38 11.92
N CYS A 150 6.02 -9.00 11.23
CA CYS A 150 4.70 -8.44 10.96
C CYS A 150 3.66 -8.87 12.01
N ALA A 151 4.08 -9.42 13.16
CA ALA A 151 3.15 -9.71 14.26
C ALA A 151 2.50 -8.41 14.75
N VAL A 152 1.21 -8.28 14.47
CA VAL A 152 0.39 -7.14 14.90
C VAL A 152 -0.52 -7.56 16.04
N THR A 153 -0.61 -6.70 17.04
CA THR A 153 -1.59 -6.83 18.12
C THR A 153 -2.67 -5.77 17.98
N GLU A 154 -3.75 -5.92 18.73
CA GLU A 154 -4.84 -4.93 18.79
C GLU A 154 -4.37 -3.51 19.15
N GLU A 155 -3.25 -3.38 19.87
CA GLU A 155 -2.68 -2.08 20.24
C GLU A 155 -2.25 -1.24 19.03
N PHE A 156 -1.86 -1.90 17.93
CA PHE A 156 -1.47 -1.22 16.70
C PHE A 156 -2.62 -0.39 16.12
N ALA A 157 -3.87 -0.83 16.29
CA ALA A 157 -5.05 -0.08 15.84
C ALA A 157 -5.20 1.27 16.56
N SER A 158 -4.65 1.38 17.77
CA SER A 158 -4.71 2.59 18.62
C SER A 158 -3.47 3.47 18.51
N ALA A 159 -2.48 3.09 17.68
CA ALA A 159 -1.27 3.87 17.48
C ALA A 159 -1.58 5.32 17.00
N PRO A 160 -0.78 6.31 17.38
CA PRO A 160 -1.02 7.70 16.97
C PRO A 160 -0.88 7.86 15.46
N VAL A 161 -1.77 8.64 14.86
CA VAL A 161 -1.65 9.06 13.45
C VAL A 161 -0.57 10.13 13.38
N HIS A 162 0.38 9.97 12.45
CA HIS A 162 1.47 10.93 12.31
C HIS A 162 0.99 12.24 11.67
N ASP A 163 1.54 13.37 12.13
CA ASP A 163 1.32 14.67 11.50
C ASP A 163 2.37 14.93 10.42
N ASN A 164 1.93 15.42 9.27
CA ASN A 164 2.81 15.73 8.14
C ASN A 164 3.56 17.08 8.32
N GLY A 165 3.38 17.75 9.45
CA GLY A 165 4.02 19.01 9.78
C GLY A 165 3.28 20.23 9.22
N PRO A 166 3.56 21.43 9.77
CA PRO A 166 2.72 22.61 9.56
C PRO A 166 2.76 23.18 8.14
N LEU A 167 3.82 22.87 7.36
CA LEU A 167 4.01 23.42 6.02
C LEU A 167 2.87 23.02 5.05
N TRP A 168 2.22 21.88 5.28
CA TRP A 168 1.10 21.40 4.46
C TRP A 168 -0.22 22.12 4.72
N ILE A 169 -0.33 22.90 5.81
CA ILE A 169 -1.53 23.70 6.08
C ILE A 169 -1.75 24.72 4.94
N LEU A 170 -0.65 25.29 4.42
CA LEU A 170 -0.68 26.27 3.32
C LEU A 170 -1.05 25.64 1.98
N ALA A 171 -0.79 24.34 1.79
CA ALA A 171 -1.20 23.60 0.60
C ALA A 171 -2.71 23.23 0.61
N GLY A 172 -3.42 23.55 1.69
CA GLY A 172 -4.83 23.27 1.91
C GLY A 172 -5.08 21.85 2.42
N ARG A 173 -6.08 21.72 3.30
CA ARG A 173 -6.57 20.44 3.84
C ARG A 173 -7.89 20.05 3.15
N ARG A 174 -8.08 18.75 2.93
CA ARG A 174 -9.33 18.13 2.46
C ARG A 174 -9.53 16.82 3.20
N SER A 175 -10.70 16.60 3.81
CA SER A 175 -11.04 15.25 4.30
C SER A 175 -11.39 14.35 3.12
N ARG A 176 -10.85 13.12 3.12
CA ARG A 176 -11.11 12.13 2.06
C ARG A 176 -12.51 11.51 2.27
N PRO A 177 -13.46 11.67 1.33
CA PRO A 177 -14.74 10.98 1.41
C PRO A 177 -14.54 9.49 1.16
N VAL A 178 -15.18 8.65 1.97
CA VAL A 178 -15.15 7.19 1.80
C VAL A 178 -16.37 6.76 0.96
N PRO A 179 -16.20 6.02 -0.14
CA PRO A 179 -17.32 5.51 -0.93
C PRO A 179 -18.26 4.60 -0.11
N GLU A 180 -19.57 4.64 -0.40
CA GLU A 180 -20.58 3.81 0.28
C GLU A 180 -20.40 2.30 0.10
N GLY A 181 -19.51 1.83 -0.77
CA GLY A 181 -19.19 0.41 -0.95
C GLY A 181 -17.78 0.03 -0.51
N ALA A 182 -17.02 0.98 0.08
CA ALA A 182 -15.63 0.75 0.41
C ALA A 182 -15.45 -0.27 1.54
N SER A 183 -14.43 -1.12 1.38
CA SER A 183 -14.00 -2.04 2.42
C SER A 183 -13.02 -1.34 3.37
N LEU A 184 -13.28 -1.41 4.66
CA LEU A 184 -12.47 -0.82 5.72
C LEU A 184 -11.74 -1.94 6.47
N HIS A 185 -10.49 -1.75 6.86
CA HIS A 185 -9.78 -2.76 7.65
C HIS A 185 -10.39 -2.91 9.06
N ALA A 186 -10.45 -4.12 9.61
CA ALA A 186 -10.99 -4.38 10.96
C ALA A 186 -10.28 -3.59 12.08
N GLY A 187 -9.01 -3.23 11.90
CA GLY A 187 -8.30 -2.31 12.81
C GLY A 187 -8.95 -0.91 12.88
N VAL A 188 -9.58 -0.43 11.81
CA VAL A 188 -10.33 0.84 11.80
C VAL A 188 -11.60 0.71 12.66
N ARG A 189 -12.29 -0.43 12.59
CA ARG A 189 -13.43 -0.77 13.46
C ARG A 189 -13.03 -0.68 14.92
N LEU A 190 -11.96 -1.38 15.29
CA LEU A 190 -11.46 -1.42 16.67
C LEU A 190 -11.04 -0.03 17.17
N ARG A 191 -10.37 0.76 16.32
CA ARG A 191 -10.01 2.15 16.65
C ARG A 191 -11.24 2.99 16.97
N ARG A 192 -12.34 2.84 16.22
CA ARG A 192 -13.60 3.57 16.46
C ARG A 192 -14.36 3.10 17.68
N GLU A 193 -14.31 1.81 17.99
CA GLU A 193 -14.86 1.28 19.23
C GLU A 193 -14.15 1.88 20.45
N ARG A 194 -12.83 2.11 20.36
CA ARG A 194 -12.01 2.72 21.42
C ARG A 194 -12.11 4.26 21.45
N ASP A 195 -12.20 4.92 20.29
CA ASP A 195 -12.41 6.36 20.15
C ASP A 195 -13.56 6.67 19.19
N PRO A 196 -14.80 6.83 19.69
CA PRO A 196 -15.98 7.13 18.86
C PRO A 196 -15.89 8.46 18.10
N ARG A 197 -14.95 9.35 18.44
CA ARG A 197 -14.74 10.61 17.72
C ARG A 197 -13.88 10.45 16.47
N TYR A 198 -13.12 9.36 16.37
CA TYR A 198 -12.31 9.09 15.20
C TYR A 198 -13.21 8.82 13.99
N ARG A 199 -13.11 9.69 12.97
CA ARG A 199 -13.87 9.62 11.72
C ARG A 199 -15.36 9.29 11.97
N SER A 200 -16.06 10.21 12.62
CA SER A 200 -17.49 10.09 12.93
C SER A 200 -18.38 9.98 11.68
N ASP A 201 -17.84 10.29 10.51
CA ASP A 201 -18.46 10.10 9.20
C ASP A 201 -18.47 8.65 8.71
N LEU A 202 -17.72 7.74 9.35
CA LEU A 202 -17.68 6.32 8.97
C LEU A 202 -18.89 5.52 9.48
N PRO A 203 -19.28 4.44 8.75
CA PRO A 203 -20.37 3.53 9.12
C PRO A 203 -20.24 2.98 10.54
N ASP A 204 -21.34 2.66 11.24
CA ASP A 204 -21.30 2.14 12.62
C ASP A 204 -20.36 0.92 12.71
N PRO A 205 -19.45 0.82 13.71
CA PRO A 205 -18.57 -0.34 13.88
C PRO A 205 -19.31 -1.69 13.91
N ARG A 206 -20.59 -1.69 14.29
CA ARG A 206 -21.45 -2.88 14.38
C ARG A 206 -22.11 -3.26 13.05
N GLU A 207 -22.01 -2.45 12.00
CA GLU A 207 -22.58 -2.75 10.68
C GLU A 207 -21.79 -3.90 10.02
N PRO A 208 -22.45 -5.03 9.66
CA PRO A 208 -21.78 -6.16 9.02
C PRO A 208 -21.45 -5.87 7.54
N GLY A 209 -20.44 -6.56 7.00
CA GLY A 209 -20.16 -6.56 5.55
C GLY A 209 -19.25 -5.45 5.05
N ARG A 210 -18.68 -4.61 5.93
CA ARG A 210 -17.73 -3.54 5.54
C ARG A 210 -16.31 -3.73 6.02
N TRP A 211 -16.07 -4.74 6.86
CA TRP A 211 -14.81 -4.91 7.55
C TRP A 211 -14.00 -6.04 6.94
N ALA A 212 -12.90 -5.70 6.27
CA ALA A 212 -11.91 -6.65 5.78
C ALA A 212 -11.02 -7.14 6.92
N ASP A 213 -10.55 -8.38 6.76
CA ASP A 213 -9.57 -9.04 7.63
C ASP A 213 -9.94 -9.01 9.13
N PRO A 214 -11.04 -9.65 9.55
CA PRO A 214 -11.46 -9.67 10.95
C PRO A 214 -10.46 -10.39 11.88
N ASP A 215 -9.63 -11.27 11.32
CA ASP A 215 -8.64 -12.09 12.02
C ASP A 215 -7.21 -11.54 11.90
N TRP A 216 -7.05 -10.26 11.55
CA TRP A 216 -5.77 -9.60 11.25
C TRP A 216 -4.66 -9.75 12.31
N THR A 217 -5.00 -10.04 13.58
CA THR A 217 -4.04 -10.29 14.66
C THR A 217 -3.53 -11.72 14.74
N LYS A 218 -4.19 -12.67 14.07
CA LYS A 218 -3.76 -14.06 14.01
C LYS A 218 -2.61 -14.19 13.00
N PRO A 219 -1.66 -15.11 13.24
CA PRO A 219 -0.67 -15.47 12.22
C PRO A 219 -1.38 -15.91 10.94
N ALA A 220 -0.78 -15.62 9.78
CA ALA A 220 -1.25 -16.16 8.51
C ALA A 220 -1.38 -17.68 8.64
N GLN A 221 -2.54 -18.23 8.28
CA GLN A 221 -2.71 -19.68 8.33
C GLN A 221 -1.84 -20.29 7.24
N SER A 222 -0.78 -20.99 7.66
CA SER A 222 -0.05 -21.88 6.77
C SER A 222 -1.03 -22.94 6.30
N SER A 223 -1.43 -22.86 5.04
CA SER A 223 -2.22 -23.91 4.42
C SER A 223 -1.40 -25.19 4.50
N GLY A 224 -1.82 -26.13 5.35
CA GLY A 224 -1.18 -27.43 5.49
C GLY A 224 -1.08 -28.11 4.13
N GLY A 225 0.11 -28.58 3.79
CA GLY A 225 0.33 -29.51 2.68
C GLY A 225 -0.11 -30.92 3.02
#